data_AF-A0A821HI17-F1
#
_entry.id   AF-A0A821HI17-F1
#
_cell.length_a   1.000
_cell.length_b   1.000
_cell.length_c   1.000
_cell.angle_alpha   90.00
_cell.angle_beta   90.00
_cell.angle_gamma   90.00
#
_symmetry.space_group_name_H-M   'P 1'
#
loop_
_entity.id
_entity.type
_entity.pdbx_description
1 polymer ?
#
loop_
_entity_poly.entity_id
_entity_poly.type
_entity_poly.pdbx_seq_one_letter_code
_entity_poly.pdbx_strand_id
1 'polypeptide(L)'
;MGCGTSHNAAAHEPMNSNAAIATTMPSTKQQETVKSTQSTSQKSSGNCCTAKLKTFFLIKYHSYFLATINVLITCHQNEKNVADRLRSQLIGLKFNCYTLTDTTPSSIVARANLVRWSDVFISLISRSYQRAFCCMETINYAKDIRKPIVVILGESNFQPYGALGAISAGAVHTMLLDDDGTSENVVTQLSNIISNQKIKKNSKNVTDPAKMEANNDKVNLIHGETQCTILICTVDDGAAVAQLVYDDFISNNLN
;
A
#
# COMPACT_ATOMS: atom_id res chain seq x y z
N MET A 1 40.18 -23.33 34.84
CA MET A 1 40.31 -24.64 34.17
C MET A 1 39.22 -25.54 34.73
N GLY A 2 38.17 -25.77 33.95
CA GLY A 2 37.03 -26.60 34.35
C GLY A 2 36.33 -27.04 33.08
N CYS A 3 36.78 -28.18 32.55
CA CYS A 3 36.30 -28.77 31.32
C CYS A 3 35.13 -29.69 31.68
N GLY A 4 33.92 -29.34 31.23
CA GLY A 4 32.71 -30.13 31.44
C GLY A 4 32.12 -30.53 30.09
N THR A 5 32.49 -31.71 29.61
CA THR A 5 31.91 -32.38 28.44
C THR A 5 30.69 -33.17 28.87
N SER A 6 29.48 -32.76 28.46
CA SER A 6 28.28 -33.60 28.53
C SER A 6 27.93 -34.10 27.14
N HIS A 7 28.18 -35.38 26.91
CA HIS A 7 27.61 -36.16 25.82
C HIS A 7 26.10 -36.31 26.02
N ASN A 8 25.30 -36.06 24.98
CA ASN A 8 23.98 -36.66 24.87
C ASN A 8 23.86 -37.28 23.48
N ALA A 9 23.64 -38.59 23.51
CA ALA A 9 23.44 -39.46 22.38
C ALA A 9 21.95 -39.76 22.20
N ALA A 10 21.61 -40.13 20.96
CA ALA A 10 20.42 -40.85 20.53
C ALA A 10 19.07 -40.10 20.54
N ALA A 11 18.51 -39.92 19.34
CA ALA A 11 17.35 -40.73 18.95
C ALA A 11 17.20 -40.70 17.42
N HIS A 12 17.18 -41.90 16.88
CA HIS A 12 16.93 -42.29 15.51
C HIS A 12 15.41 -42.25 15.29
N GLU A 13 14.91 -41.57 14.26
CA GLU A 13 13.52 -41.77 13.79
C GLU A 13 13.44 -42.00 12.27
N PRO A 14 12.49 -42.85 11.83
CA PRO A 14 12.58 -43.59 10.57
C PRO A 14 12.14 -42.79 9.33
N MET A 15 12.78 -43.14 8.22
CA MET A 15 12.42 -42.76 6.85
C MET A 15 10.99 -43.21 6.55
N ASN A 16 10.10 -42.26 6.27
CA ASN A 16 8.79 -42.52 5.67
C ASN A 16 8.85 -42.24 4.17
N SER A 17 9.02 -43.30 3.39
CA SER A 17 8.96 -43.30 1.93
C SER A 17 7.52 -43.57 1.48
N ASN A 18 6.75 -42.50 1.22
CA ASN A 18 5.45 -42.64 0.56
C ASN A 18 5.48 -42.10 -0.87
N ALA A 19 5.55 -43.08 -1.78
CA ALA A 19 4.80 -43.22 -3.02
C ALA A 19 4.47 -41.95 -3.81
N ALA A 20 5.19 -41.82 -4.92
CA ALA A 20 4.82 -41.00 -6.06
C ALA A 20 3.46 -41.42 -6.63
N ILE A 21 2.49 -40.50 -6.62
CA ILE A 21 1.27 -40.61 -7.42
C ILE A 21 1.47 -39.71 -8.64
N ALA A 22 1.80 -40.34 -9.76
CA ALA A 22 1.77 -39.71 -11.08
C ALA A 22 0.31 -39.62 -11.53
N THR A 23 -0.28 -38.42 -11.47
CA THR A 23 -1.58 -38.16 -12.09
C THR A 23 -1.37 -37.48 -13.44
N THR A 24 -1.68 -38.25 -14.46
CA THR A 24 -1.72 -37.96 -15.89
C THR A 24 -2.49 -36.68 -16.21
N MET A 25 -1.87 -35.80 -17.01
CA MET A 25 -2.52 -34.64 -17.60
C MET A 25 -3.45 -35.04 -18.76
N PRO A 26 -4.69 -34.57 -18.82
CA PRO A 26 -5.45 -34.53 -20.07
C PRO A 26 -5.08 -33.28 -20.87
N SER A 27 -4.37 -33.53 -21.98
CA SER A 27 -4.17 -32.61 -23.10
C SER A 27 -5.49 -32.40 -23.83
N THR A 28 -6.10 -31.22 -23.70
CA THR A 28 -7.22 -30.81 -24.57
C THR A 28 -6.70 -29.89 -25.66
N LYS A 29 -6.76 -30.41 -26.89
CA LYS A 29 -6.54 -29.70 -28.14
C LYS A 29 -7.63 -28.66 -28.38
N GLN A 30 -7.20 -27.52 -28.93
CA GLN A 30 -7.79 -26.75 -30.03
C GLN A 30 -9.31 -26.47 -30.01
N GLN A 31 -9.67 -25.19 -30.03
CA GLN A 31 -10.22 -24.59 -31.26
C GLN A 31 -10.32 -23.06 -31.16
N GLU A 32 -9.73 -22.42 -32.16
CA GLU A 32 -9.93 -21.03 -32.55
C GLU A 32 -11.40 -20.78 -32.92
N THR A 33 -11.96 -19.66 -32.49
CA THR A 33 -12.95 -18.95 -33.31
C THR A 33 -12.84 -17.45 -33.01
N VAL A 34 -12.00 -16.76 -33.78
CA VAL A 34 -11.97 -15.31 -33.87
C VAL A 34 -13.17 -14.87 -34.71
N LYS A 35 -14.25 -14.42 -34.06
CA LYS A 35 -15.30 -13.62 -34.72
C LYS A 35 -14.95 -12.14 -34.57
N SER A 36 -14.33 -11.62 -35.63
CA SER A 36 -14.30 -10.18 -35.92
C SER A 36 -15.74 -9.71 -36.17
N THR A 37 -16.28 -8.89 -35.28
CA THR A 37 -17.52 -8.14 -35.54
C THR A 37 -17.13 -6.67 -35.63
N GLN A 38 -17.09 -6.18 -36.87
CA GLN A 38 -17.02 -4.78 -37.20
C GLN A 38 -18.30 -4.10 -36.69
N SER A 39 -18.18 -3.32 -35.61
CA SER A 39 -19.23 -2.40 -35.20
C SER A 39 -19.10 -1.10 -36.01
N THR A 40 -20.07 -0.92 -36.88
CA THR A 40 -20.34 0.26 -37.70
C THR A 40 -20.34 1.54 -36.87
N SER A 41 -19.52 2.49 -37.28
CA SER A 41 -19.52 3.88 -36.81
C SER A 41 -20.84 4.55 -37.21
N GLN A 42 -21.75 4.75 -36.24
CA GLN A 42 -22.87 5.69 -36.39
C GLN A 42 -22.50 7.02 -35.76
N LYS A 43 -22.27 7.98 -36.65
CA LYS A 43 -22.05 9.40 -36.41
C LYS A 43 -23.39 10.01 -35.94
N SER A 44 -23.56 10.15 -34.63
CA SER A 44 -24.68 10.88 -34.01
C SER A 44 -24.19 12.25 -33.57
N SER A 45 -24.46 13.26 -34.40
CA SER A 45 -24.32 14.68 -34.05
C SER A 45 -25.49 15.06 -33.14
N GLY A 46 -25.22 15.21 -31.84
CA GLY A 46 -26.24 15.54 -30.86
C GLY A 46 -25.69 16.37 -29.70
N ASN A 47 -25.77 17.69 -29.88
CA ASN A 47 -26.04 18.71 -28.86
C ASN A 47 -25.12 18.79 -27.62
N CYS A 48 -24.12 19.66 -27.77
CA CYS A 48 -23.74 20.76 -26.87
C CYS A 48 -24.79 21.07 -25.77
N CYS A 49 -24.65 20.51 -24.56
CA CYS A 49 -25.20 21.05 -23.29
C CYS A 49 -24.86 20.20 -22.04
N THR A 50 -23.67 19.61 -21.90
CA THR A 50 -23.31 18.80 -20.70
C THR A 50 -21.95 19.12 -20.07
N ALA A 51 -21.33 20.25 -20.43
CA ALA A 51 -20.02 20.64 -19.90
C ALA A 51 -20.07 21.24 -18.47
N LYS A 52 -21.23 21.74 -18.01
CA LYS A 52 -21.34 22.40 -16.69
C LYS A 52 -21.62 21.47 -15.51
N LEU A 53 -22.20 20.29 -15.73
CA LEU A 53 -22.49 19.34 -14.64
C LEU A 53 -21.28 18.48 -14.24
N LYS A 54 -20.37 18.16 -15.17
CA LYS A 54 -19.17 17.36 -14.89
C LYS A 54 -18.19 18.07 -13.95
N THR A 55 -18.04 19.39 -14.09
CA THR A 55 -17.10 20.17 -13.27
C THR A 55 -17.59 20.32 -11.82
N PHE A 56 -18.91 20.42 -11.59
CA PHE A 56 -19.46 20.55 -10.23
C PHE A 56 -19.38 19.25 -9.41
N PHE A 57 -19.46 18.08 -10.06
CA PHE A 57 -19.22 16.79 -9.40
C PHE A 57 -17.76 16.59 -9.01
N LEU A 58 -16.82 17.01 -9.86
CA LEU A 58 -15.38 16.94 -9.58
C LEU A 58 -14.95 17.78 -8.38
N ILE A 59 -15.55 18.96 -8.17
CA ILE A 59 -15.17 19.86 -7.07
C ILE A 59 -15.71 19.38 -5.70
N LYS A 60 -16.91 18.78 -5.65
CA LYS A 60 -17.42 18.20 -4.40
C LYS A 60 -16.68 16.92 -4.00
N TYR A 61 -16.35 16.03 -4.96
CA TYR A 61 -15.56 14.83 -4.65
C TYR A 61 -14.17 15.16 -4.08
N HIS A 62 -13.57 16.28 -4.50
CA HIS A 62 -12.26 16.70 -4.01
C HIS A 62 -12.27 17.18 -2.54
N SER A 63 -13.42 17.59 -1.99
CA SER A 63 -13.54 18.05 -0.60
C SER A 63 -13.94 16.95 0.40
N TYR A 64 -14.65 15.91 -0.02
CA TYR A 64 -15.04 14.79 0.87
C TYR A 64 -14.05 13.62 0.87
N PHE A 65 -13.17 13.56 -0.14
CA PHE A 65 -12.28 12.41 -0.33
C PHE A 65 -10.91 12.55 0.35
N LEU A 66 -10.68 13.63 1.11
CA LEU A 66 -9.43 13.82 1.85
C LEU A 66 -9.56 13.42 3.32
N ALA A 67 -10.24 12.30 3.59
CA ALA A 67 -9.95 11.56 4.81
C ALA A 67 -8.51 11.04 4.68
N THR A 68 -7.55 11.88 5.10
CA THR A 68 -6.12 11.59 4.96
C THR A 68 -5.82 10.29 5.68
N ILE A 69 -5.32 9.30 4.94
CA ILE A 69 -4.87 8.02 5.50
C ILE A 69 -3.64 8.33 6.35
N ASN A 70 -3.70 8.07 7.66
CA ASN A 70 -2.53 8.27 8.51
C ASN A 70 -1.54 7.13 8.33
N VAL A 71 -2.06 5.91 8.21
CA VAL A 71 -1.26 4.69 8.19
C VAL A 71 -1.73 3.80 7.05
N LEU A 72 -0.81 3.45 6.15
CA LEU A 72 -1.03 2.41 5.16
C LEU A 72 -0.28 1.16 5.60
N ILE A 73 -1.00 0.07 5.85
CA ILE A 73 -0.42 -1.23 6.21
C ILE A 73 -0.42 -2.09 4.96
N THR A 74 0.76 -2.49 4.47
CA THR A 74 0.87 -3.44 3.37
C THR A 74 1.26 -4.82 3.89
N CYS A 75 0.57 -5.85 3.41
CA CYS A 75 0.86 -7.24 3.70
C CYS A 75 0.58 -8.10 2.46
N HIS A 76 0.98 -9.37 2.51
CA HIS A 76 0.50 -10.35 1.57
C HIS A 76 -0.82 -10.96 2.09
N GLN A 77 -1.63 -11.58 1.22
CA GLN A 77 -2.96 -12.08 1.55
C GLN A 77 -2.97 -13.09 2.70
N ASN A 78 -1.94 -13.94 2.82
CA ASN A 78 -1.83 -14.94 3.89
C ASN A 78 -1.70 -14.30 5.29
N GLU A 79 -1.16 -13.10 5.36
CA GLU A 79 -0.90 -12.34 6.59
C GLU A 79 -1.98 -11.28 6.84
N LYS A 80 -3.05 -11.23 6.04
CA LYS A 80 -4.15 -10.27 6.16
C LYS A 80 -4.77 -10.24 7.55
N ASN A 81 -4.95 -11.41 8.18
CA ASN A 81 -5.52 -11.51 9.53
C ASN A 81 -4.63 -10.84 10.61
N VAL A 82 -3.32 -10.84 10.42
CA VAL A 82 -2.37 -10.13 11.31
C VAL A 82 -2.47 -8.63 11.06
N ALA A 83 -2.47 -8.21 9.80
CA ALA A 83 -2.60 -6.81 9.42
C ALA A 83 -3.94 -6.19 9.89
N ASP A 84 -5.04 -6.93 9.79
CA ASP A 84 -6.37 -6.47 10.23
C ASP A 84 -6.44 -6.34 11.76
N ARG A 85 -5.82 -7.25 12.53
CA ARG A 85 -5.71 -7.12 13.98
C ARG A 85 -4.91 -5.87 14.38
N LEU A 86 -3.76 -5.65 13.72
CA LEU A 86 -2.96 -4.46 13.93
C LEU A 86 -3.74 -3.19 13.58
N ARG A 87 -4.47 -3.21 12.46
CA ARG A 87 -5.35 -2.12 12.02
C ARG A 87 -6.40 -1.81 13.08
N SER A 88 -7.11 -2.80 13.60
CA SER A 88 -8.13 -2.60 14.65
C SER A 88 -7.56 -1.94 15.90
N GLN A 89 -6.36 -2.35 16.34
CA GLN A 89 -5.69 -1.74 17.49
C GLN A 89 -5.30 -0.28 17.22
N LEU A 90 -4.76 0.03 16.04
CA LEU A 90 -4.39 1.40 15.66
C LEU A 90 -5.61 2.30 15.46
N ILE A 91 -6.73 1.78 14.97
CA ILE A 91 -8.01 2.51 14.90
C ILE A 91 -8.51 2.86 16.30
N GLY A 92 -8.36 1.94 17.28
CA GLY A 92 -8.64 2.23 18.69
C GLY A 92 -7.84 3.42 19.26
N LEU A 93 -6.66 3.69 18.69
CA LEU A 93 -5.82 4.85 19.00
C LEU A 93 -6.10 6.08 18.11
N LYS A 94 -7.24 6.09 17.39
CA LYS A 94 -7.70 7.17 16.51
C LYS A 94 -6.80 7.42 15.29
N PHE A 95 -6.09 6.42 14.81
CA PHE A 95 -5.39 6.51 13.52
C PHE A 95 -6.31 6.05 12.37
N ASN A 96 -6.37 6.85 11.30
CA ASN A 96 -7.01 6.40 10.06
C ASN A 96 -6.09 5.42 9.31
N CYS A 97 -6.48 4.15 9.26
CA CYS A 97 -5.65 3.05 8.79
C CYS A 97 -6.31 2.32 7.61
N TYR A 98 -5.52 2.04 6.56
CA TYR A 98 -5.94 1.24 5.41
C TYR A 98 -5.02 0.02 5.24
N THR A 99 -5.60 -1.16 4.98
CA THR A 99 -4.84 -2.39 4.68
C THR A 99 -4.77 -2.60 3.18
N LEU A 100 -3.55 -2.72 2.66
CA LEU A 100 -3.23 -2.99 1.27
C LEU A 100 -2.68 -4.41 1.14
N THR A 101 -3.35 -5.26 0.36
CA THR A 101 -2.87 -6.62 0.05
C THR A 101 -2.28 -6.69 -1.36
N ASP A 102 -1.65 -7.80 -1.70
CA ASP A 102 -1.17 -8.08 -3.06
C ASP A 102 -2.31 -8.21 -4.08
N THR A 103 -3.53 -8.48 -3.62
CA THR A 103 -4.73 -8.65 -4.46
C THR A 103 -5.57 -7.37 -4.56
N THR A 104 -5.48 -6.45 -3.60
CA THR A 104 -6.40 -5.32 -3.48
C THR A 104 -5.71 -4.01 -3.10
N PRO A 105 -5.84 -2.92 -3.89
CA PRO A 105 -6.49 -2.87 -5.20
C PRO A 105 -5.60 -3.45 -6.31
N SER A 106 -6.24 -3.97 -7.37
CA SER A 106 -5.56 -4.52 -8.55
C SER A 106 -4.86 -3.45 -9.39
N SER A 107 -5.38 -2.23 -9.38
CA SER A 107 -4.82 -1.09 -10.10
C SER A 107 -3.50 -0.58 -9.50
N ILE A 108 -2.47 -0.48 -10.33
CA ILE A 108 -1.16 0.11 -9.99
C ILE A 108 -1.35 1.57 -9.55
N VAL A 109 -2.19 2.33 -10.28
CA VAL A 109 -2.45 3.75 -10.00
C VAL A 109 -3.12 3.92 -8.63
N ALA A 110 -4.10 3.07 -8.32
CA ALA A 110 -4.76 3.10 -7.02
C ALA A 110 -3.78 2.80 -5.87
N ARG A 111 -2.90 1.79 -6.02
CA ARG A 111 -1.85 1.49 -5.04
C ARG A 111 -0.91 2.67 -4.84
N ALA A 112 -0.38 3.24 -5.93
CA ALA A 112 0.51 4.40 -5.86
C ALA A 112 -0.14 5.59 -5.14
N ASN A 113 -1.42 5.85 -5.41
CA ASN A 113 -2.17 6.91 -4.74
C ASN A 113 -2.34 6.65 -3.24
N LEU A 114 -2.65 5.42 -2.82
CA LEU A 114 -2.71 5.05 -1.41
C LEU A 114 -1.37 5.31 -0.70
N VAL A 115 -0.25 4.93 -1.31
CA VAL A 115 1.08 5.22 -0.76
C VAL A 115 1.28 6.73 -0.64
N ARG A 116 0.93 7.48 -1.68
CA ARG A 116 1.10 8.94 -1.71
C ARG A 116 0.29 9.64 -0.62
N TRP A 117 -0.97 9.25 -0.44
CA TRP A 117 -1.89 9.86 0.54
C TRP A 117 -1.62 9.44 1.98
N SER A 118 -0.92 8.32 2.20
CA SER A 118 -0.53 7.88 3.54
C SER A 118 0.54 8.78 4.18
N ASP A 119 0.50 8.99 5.49
CA ASP A 119 1.60 9.67 6.22
C ASP A 119 2.74 8.68 6.56
N VAL A 120 2.39 7.47 7.01
CA VAL A 120 3.32 6.39 7.37
C VAL A 120 2.98 5.12 6.59
N PHE A 121 4.01 4.45 6.10
CA PHE A 121 3.91 3.18 5.38
C PHE A 121 4.44 2.04 6.26
N ILE A 122 3.56 1.15 6.70
CA ILE A 122 3.92 -0.04 7.49
C ILE A 122 3.94 -1.24 6.56
N SER A 123 5.05 -1.98 6.51
CA SER A 123 5.17 -3.20 5.71
C SER A 123 5.31 -4.42 6.60
N LEU A 124 4.35 -5.34 6.52
CA LEU A 124 4.40 -6.65 7.17
C LEU A 124 5.09 -7.63 6.22
N ILE A 125 6.39 -7.82 6.46
CA ILE A 125 7.32 -8.56 5.61
C ILE A 125 7.34 -10.05 6.02
N SER A 126 7.08 -10.91 5.05
CA SER A 126 7.17 -12.38 5.14
C SER A 126 7.81 -12.94 3.87
N ARG A 127 8.06 -14.26 3.82
CA ARG A 127 8.53 -14.91 2.58
C ARG A 127 7.53 -14.73 1.44
N SER A 128 6.23 -14.78 1.76
CA SER A 128 5.15 -14.61 0.80
C SER A 128 5.13 -13.18 0.27
N TYR A 129 5.30 -12.20 1.16
CA TYR A 129 5.42 -10.79 0.79
C TYR A 129 6.56 -10.54 -0.20
N GLN A 130 7.75 -11.09 0.05
CA GLN A 130 8.91 -10.88 -0.82
C GLN A 130 8.74 -11.49 -2.21
N ARG A 131 7.94 -12.57 -2.34
CA ARG A 131 7.65 -13.24 -3.62
C ARG A 131 6.53 -12.56 -4.40
N ALA A 132 5.66 -11.81 -3.73
CA ALA A 132 4.51 -11.17 -4.34
C ALA A 132 4.90 -9.90 -5.10
N PHE A 133 4.64 -9.88 -6.41
CA PHE A 133 4.99 -8.77 -7.29
C PHE A 133 4.39 -7.43 -6.83
N CYS A 134 3.09 -7.40 -6.51
CA CYS A 134 2.40 -6.18 -6.06
C CYS A 134 2.98 -5.62 -4.75
N CYS A 135 3.36 -6.47 -3.81
CA CYS A 135 3.99 -6.07 -2.55
C CYS A 135 5.36 -5.41 -2.81
N MET A 136 6.19 -6.06 -3.61
CA MET A 136 7.51 -5.56 -3.99
C MET A 136 7.44 -4.25 -4.79
N GLU A 137 6.50 -4.15 -5.73
CA GLU A 137 6.24 -2.91 -6.48
C GLU A 137 5.88 -1.76 -5.53
N THR A 138 4.93 -2.00 -4.63
CA THR A 138 4.43 -0.97 -3.71
C THR A 138 5.50 -0.46 -2.76
N ILE A 139 6.30 -1.35 -2.15
CA ILE A 139 7.34 -0.93 -1.20
C ILE A 139 8.51 -0.22 -1.90
N ASN A 140 8.86 -0.63 -3.13
CA ASN A 140 9.84 0.11 -3.94
C ASN A 140 9.33 1.51 -4.26
N TYR A 141 8.06 1.64 -4.67
CA TYR A 141 7.46 2.95 -4.91
C TYR A 141 7.47 3.83 -3.65
N ALA A 142 7.12 3.27 -2.48
CA ALA A 142 7.16 3.97 -1.20
C ALA A 142 8.58 4.48 -0.87
N LYS A 143 9.60 3.67 -1.14
CA LYS A 143 11.02 4.05 -1.00
C LYS A 143 11.39 5.18 -1.94
N ASP A 144 11.01 5.09 -3.22
CA ASP A 144 11.35 6.08 -4.25
C ASP A 144 10.78 7.46 -3.94
N ILE A 145 9.56 7.53 -3.42
CA ILE A 145 8.96 8.80 -2.95
C ILE A 145 9.35 9.19 -1.51
N ARG A 146 10.34 8.50 -0.92
CA ARG A 146 10.88 8.73 0.43
C ARG A 146 9.81 8.73 1.52
N LYS A 147 8.83 7.84 1.43
CA LYS A 147 7.81 7.66 2.46
C LYS A 147 8.46 7.13 3.75
N PRO A 148 8.06 7.57 4.96
CA PRO A 148 8.52 6.94 6.20
C PRO A 148 8.04 5.49 6.26
N ILE A 149 8.96 4.55 6.08
CA ILE A 149 8.68 3.11 6.11
C ILE A 149 8.96 2.56 7.51
N VAL A 150 8.01 1.82 8.06
CA VAL A 150 8.19 0.95 9.22
C VAL A 150 8.07 -0.49 8.76
N VAL A 151 9.04 -1.32 9.10
CA VAL A 151 9.04 -2.74 8.75
C VAL A 151 8.67 -3.58 9.97
N ILE A 152 7.79 -4.55 9.75
CA ILE A 152 7.43 -5.57 10.73
C ILE A 152 7.74 -6.93 10.10
N LEU A 153 8.66 -7.67 10.70
CA LEU A 153 9.00 -9.02 10.27
C LEU A 153 7.96 -9.99 10.84
N GLY A 154 7.13 -10.56 9.97
CA GLY A 154 6.05 -11.48 10.35
C GLY A 154 6.49 -12.91 10.64
N GLU A 155 7.76 -13.25 10.40
CA GLU A 155 8.33 -14.57 10.63
C GLU A 155 9.65 -14.44 11.40
N SER A 156 9.81 -15.16 12.51
CA SER A 156 10.98 -15.10 13.40
C SER A 156 12.31 -15.46 12.73
N ASN A 157 12.28 -16.36 11.74
CA ASN A 157 13.46 -16.87 11.03
C ASN A 157 13.59 -16.33 9.61
N PHE A 158 12.86 -15.27 9.26
CA PHE A 158 12.92 -14.70 7.93
C PHE A 158 13.80 -13.46 7.90
N GLN A 159 14.80 -13.48 7.01
CA GLN A 159 15.62 -12.32 6.72
C GLN A 159 15.37 -11.88 5.28
N PRO A 160 14.81 -10.68 5.06
CA PRO A 160 14.60 -10.18 3.70
C PRO A 160 15.95 -9.95 3.02
N TYR A 161 16.02 -10.24 1.72
CA TYR A 161 17.24 -10.10 0.93
C TYR A 161 17.06 -9.17 -0.29
N GLY A 162 18.16 -8.82 -0.95
CA GLY A 162 18.16 -7.94 -2.11
C GLY A 162 17.58 -6.56 -1.81
N ALA A 163 16.73 -6.05 -2.70
CA ALA A 163 16.11 -4.73 -2.55
C ALA A 163 15.25 -4.63 -1.28
N LEU A 164 14.51 -5.68 -0.92
CA LEU A 164 13.68 -5.69 0.29
C LEU A 164 14.53 -5.62 1.57
N GLY A 165 15.64 -6.36 1.60
CA GLY A 165 16.61 -6.31 2.70
C GLY A 165 17.22 -4.92 2.87
N ALA A 166 17.61 -4.28 1.76
CA ALA A 166 18.14 -2.93 1.79
C ALA A 166 17.12 -1.88 2.27
N ILE A 167 15.86 -2.00 1.82
CA ILE A 167 14.76 -1.13 2.31
C ILE A 167 14.52 -1.37 3.80
N SER A 168 14.54 -2.63 4.24
CA SER A 168 14.32 -2.97 5.65
C SER A 168 15.43 -2.42 6.55
N ALA A 169 16.69 -2.51 6.11
CA ALA A 169 17.82 -1.93 6.84
C ALA A 169 17.79 -0.39 6.86
N GLY A 170 17.22 0.24 5.83
CA GLY A 170 17.05 1.70 5.74
C GLY A 170 15.71 2.21 6.28
N ALA A 171 14.87 1.35 6.84
CA ALA A 171 13.57 1.73 7.37
C ALA A 171 13.74 2.66 8.58
N VAL A 172 12.71 3.46 8.87
CA VAL A 172 12.68 4.30 10.07
C VAL A 172 12.74 3.43 11.34
N HIS A 173 12.11 2.27 11.26
CA HIS A 173 12.09 1.31 12.35
C HIS A 173 11.81 -0.09 11.82
N THR A 174 12.34 -1.10 12.51
CA THR A 174 12.16 -2.52 12.19
C THR A 174 11.79 -3.25 13.48
N MET A 175 10.69 -3.99 13.45
CA MET A 175 10.19 -4.78 14.59
C MET A 175 10.05 -6.24 14.18
N LEU A 176 10.18 -7.15 15.16
CA LEU A 176 9.81 -8.55 15.00
C LEU A 176 8.40 -8.75 15.56
N LEU A 177 7.58 -9.51 14.86
CA LEU A 177 6.30 -9.96 15.40
C LEU A 177 6.55 -11.22 16.25
N ASP A 178 6.05 -11.24 17.48
CA ASP A 178 6.12 -12.43 18.34
C ASP A 178 5.08 -13.47 17.88
N ASP A 179 5.23 -14.72 18.34
CA ASP A 179 4.34 -15.84 17.96
C ASP A 179 2.86 -15.58 18.32
N ASP A 180 2.62 -14.79 19.36
CA ASP A 180 1.27 -14.36 19.79
C ASP A 180 0.66 -13.28 18.88
N GLY A 181 1.43 -12.77 17.92
CA GLY A 181 1.00 -11.77 16.95
C GLY A 181 1.24 -10.33 17.42
N THR A 182 0.18 -9.51 17.35
CA THR A 182 0.25 -8.05 17.55
C THR A 182 0.24 -7.69 19.05
N SER A 183 1.39 -7.82 19.70
CA SER A 183 1.57 -7.47 21.11
C SER A 183 1.34 -5.97 21.37
N GLU A 184 0.88 -5.62 22.56
CA GLU A 184 0.64 -4.22 22.96
C GLU A 184 1.91 -3.34 22.85
N ASN A 185 3.08 -3.96 23.04
CA ASN A 185 4.36 -3.31 22.86
C ASN A 185 4.56 -2.83 21.41
N VAL A 186 4.28 -3.69 20.42
CA VAL A 186 4.38 -3.34 18.99
C VAL A 186 3.43 -2.16 18.68
N VAL A 187 2.20 -2.22 19.17
CA VAL A 187 1.21 -1.15 18.97
C VAL A 187 1.67 0.17 19.58
N THR A 188 2.20 0.14 20.79
CA THR A 188 2.69 1.34 21.50
C THR A 188 3.91 1.95 20.80
N GLN A 189 4.82 1.13 20.31
CA GLN A 189 5.96 1.63 19.53
C GLN A 189 5.49 2.25 18.22
N LEU A 190 4.54 1.62 17.52
CA LEU A 190 3.96 2.17 16.30
C LEU A 190 3.25 3.50 16.55
N SER A 191 2.43 3.62 17.59
CA SER A 191 1.74 4.86 17.91
C SER A 191 2.70 6.02 18.17
N ASN A 192 3.81 5.75 18.84
CA ASN A 192 4.87 6.73 19.09
C ASN A 192 5.55 7.15 17.79
N ILE A 193 5.90 6.19 16.93
CA ILE A 193 6.51 6.47 15.61
C ILE A 193 5.56 7.32 14.76
N ILE A 194 4.29 6.94 14.63
CA ILE A 194 3.30 7.65 13.82
C ILE A 194 3.10 9.08 14.31
N SER A 195 2.99 9.27 15.63
CA SER A 195 2.84 10.60 16.24
C SER A 195 4.05 11.48 15.98
N ASN A 196 5.27 10.94 16.09
CA ASN A 196 6.50 11.67 15.81
C ASN A 196 6.63 12.09 14.34
N GLN A 197 6.10 11.30 13.40
CA GLN A 197 6.10 11.67 11.98
C GLN A 197 5.13 12.81 11.67
N LYS A 198 3.97 12.88 12.33
CA LYS A 198 3.03 14.00 12.19
C LYS A 198 3.66 15.33 12.61
N ILE A 199 4.42 15.34 13.70
CA ILE A 199 5.11 16.55 14.19
C ILE A 199 6.12 17.06 13.16
N LYS A 200 6.94 16.18 12.58
CA LYS A 200 7.95 16.56 11.57
C LYS A 200 7.36 17.19 10.31
N LYS A 201 6.16 16.77 9.88
CA LYS A 201 5.47 17.32 8.72
C LYS A 201 5.02 18.76 8.96
N ASN A 202 4.52 19.05 10.15
CA ASN A 202 4.08 20.40 10.52
C ASN A 202 5.25 21.38 10.64
N SER A 203 6.40 20.94 11.14
CA SER A 203 7.58 21.82 11.29
C SER A 203 8.23 22.24 9.97
N LYS A 204 8.12 21.44 8.89
CA LYS A 204 8.71 21.78 7.58
C LYS A 204 7.91 22.81 6.78
N ASN A 205 6.68 23.12 7.20
CA ASN A 205 5.82 24.09 6.52
C ASN A 205 5.84 25.49 7.14
N VAL A 206 6.66 25.74 8.16
CA VAL A 206 6.93 27.09 8.68
C VAL A 206 8.20 27.62 8.02
N THR A 207 8.17 27.74 6.68
CA THR A 207 9.07 28.68 6.01
C THR A 207 8.28 29.97 5.92
N ASP A 208 8.67 30.94 6.75
CA ASP A 208 8.07 32.28 6.78
C ASP A 208 8.13 32.88 5.36
N PRO A 209 6.98 33.08 4.67
CA PRO A 209 6.95 33.63 3.32
C PRO A 209 7.53 35.05 3.26
N ALA A 210 7.74 35.72 4.40
CA ALA A 210 8.35 37.04 4.48
C ALA A 210 9.86 37.07 4.19
N LYS A 211 10.56 35.94 4.08
CA LYS A 211 12.02 35.89 3.80
C LYS A 211 12.41 35.60 2.35
N MET A 212 11.47 35.55 1.41
CA MET A 212 11.77 35.33 -0.03
C MET A 212 11.79 36.61 -0.88
N GLU A 213 11.56 37.79 -0.33
CA GLU A 213 11.70 39.06 -1.05
C GLU A 213 13.09 39.67 -0.86
N ALA A 214 14.10 39.18 -1.59
CA ALA A 214 15.37 39.92 -1.72
C ALA A 214 16.20 39.67 -2.99
N ASN A 215 15.75 38.86 -3.95
CA ASN A 215 16.43 38.71 -5.25
C ASN A 215 15.41 38.72 -6.38
N ASN A 216 15.05 39.94 -6.79
CA ASN A 216 14.11 40.19 -7.88
C ASN A 216 14.92 40.59 -9.13
N ASP A 217 15.52 39.61 -9.79
CA ASP A 217 15.99 39.78 -11.17
C ASP A 217 14.82 39.47 -12.12
N LYS A 218 14.53 40.46 -12.97
CA LYS A 218 13.45 40.49 -13.96
C LYS A 218 13.39 39.20 -14.80
N VAL A 219 12.34 38.41 -14.60
CA VAL A 219 11.90 37.40 -15.57
C VAL A 219 10.49 37.77 -16.04
N ASN A 220 10.34 37.86 -17.36
CA ASN A 220 9.10 38.19 -18.04
C ASN A 220 8.00 37.16 -17.76
N LEU A 221 6.81 37.66 -17.43
CA LEU A 221 5.59 36.87 -17.25
C LEU A 221 5.19 36.14 -18.54
N ILE A 222 5.05 34.82 -18.46
CA ILE A 222 4.07 34.09 -19.27
C ILE A 222 2.94 33.68 -18.33
N HIS A 223 1.77 34.27 -18.57
CA HIS A 223 0.51 33.91 -17.93
C HIS A 223 0.18 32.43 -18.15
N GLY A 224 -0.07 31.70 -17.07
CA GLY A 224 -0.72 30.39 -17.15
C GLY A 224 -0.52 29.43 -15.98
N GLU A 225 -0.54 29.89 -14.73
CA GLU A 225 -0.52 28.97 -13.58
C GLU A 225 -1.93 28.75 -13.01
N THR A 226 -2.58 27.70 -13.48
CA THR A 226 -3.39 26.85 -12.61
C THR A 226 -2.71 25.49 -12.56
N GLN A 227 -2.01 25.18 -11.46
CA GLN A 227 -1.59 23.81 -11.17
C GLN A 227 -2.84 22.98 -10.87
N CYS A 228 -3.52 22.55 -11.94
CA CYS A 228 -4.52 21.52 -11.86
C CYS A 228 -3.76 20.20 -11.76
N THR A 229 -3.76 19.57 -10.58
CA THR A 229 -3.31 18.18 -10.45
C THR A 229 -4.36 17.34 -11.16
N ILE A 230 -4.18 17.09 -12.46
CA ILE A 230 -5.07 16.21 -13.22
C ILE A 230 -4.85 14.81 -12.66
N LEU A 231 -5.79 14.36 -11.82
CA LEU A 231 -5.91 12.96 -11.43
C LEU A 231 -6.41 12.20 -12.66
N ILE A 232 -5.48 11.67 -13.47
CA ILE A 232 -5.83 10.80 -14.59
C ILE A 232 -6.18 9.43 -13.98
N CYS A 233 -7.44 9.27 -13.56
CA CYS A 233 -7.99 7.93 -13.40
C CYS A 233 -8.34 7.44 -14.79
N THR A 234 -7.76 6.31 -15.21
CA THR A 234 -8.30 5.60 -16.36
C THR A 234 -9.74 5.15 -16.01
N VAL A 235 -10.59 5.00 -17.02
CA VAL A 235 -12.03 4.71 -16.82
C VAL A 235 -12.25 3.44 -16.00
N ASP A 236 -11.32 2.49 -16.10
CA ASP A 236 -11.34 1.20 -15.40
C ASP A 236 -10.88 1.31 -13.93
N ASP A 237 -9.96 2.23 -13.62
CA ASP A 237 -9.50 2.49 -12.25
C ASP A 237 -10.52 3.29 -11.43
N GLY A 238 -11.32 4.13 -12.10
CA GLY A 238 -12.31 4.99 -11.48
C GLY A 238 -13.39 4.21 -10.71
N ALA A 239 -13.80 3.04 -11.22
CA ALA A 239 -14.81 2.21 -10.57
C ALA A 239 -14.30 1.59 -9.26
N ALA A 240 -13.08 1.06 -9.25
CA ALA A 240 -12.47 0.46 -8.05
C ALA A 240 -12.22 1.51 -6.96
N VAL A 241 -11.74 2.70 -7.35
CA VAL A 241 -11.55 3.81 -6.43
C VAL A 241 -12.90 4.30 -5.91
N ALA A 242 -13.92 4.44 -6.76
CA ALA A 242 -15.26 4.84 -6.35
C ALA A 242 -15.91 3.85 -5.37
N GLN A 243 -15.73 2.54 -5.59
CA GLN A 243 -16.24 1.50 -4.70
C GLN A 243 -15.59 1.59 -3.31
N LEU A 244 -14.27 1.80 -3.25
CA LEU A 244 -13.56 2.00 -1.97
C LEU A 244 -14.06 3.24 -1.21
N VAL A 245 -14.37 4.33 -1.93
CA VAL A 245 -14.96 5.54 -1.33
C VAL A 245 -16.35 5.25 -0.77
N TYR A 246 -17.16 4.50 -1.53
CA TYR A 246 -18.53 4.19 -1.18
C TYR A 246 -18.62 3.30 0.06
N ASP A 247 -17.80 2.26 0.13
CA ASP A 247 -17.80 1.32 1.27
C ASP A 247 -17.35 2.01 2.57
N ASP A 248 -16.34 2.89 2.51
CA ASP A 248 -15.89 3.69 3.65
C ASP A 248 -16.97 4.67 4.13
N PHE A 249 -17.67 5.33 3.20
CA PHE A 249 -18.78 6.25 3.52
C PHE A 249 -19.95 5.56 4.23
N ILE A 250 -20.34 4.36 3.77
CA ILE A 250 -21.43 3.58 4.38
C ILE A 250 -21.02 3.15 5.80
N SER A 251 -19.78 2.70 6.00
CA SER A 251 -19.31 2.21 7.30
C SER A 251 -19.23 3.31 8.38
N ASN A 252 -18.93 4.55 7.99
CA ASN A 252 -18.79 5.68 8.92
C ASN A 252 -20.10 6.39 9.29
N ASN A 253 -21.19 6.18 8.53
CA ASN A 253 -22.50 6.80 8.80
C ASN A 253 -23.52 5.86 9.46
N LEU A 254 -23.17 4.59 9.67
CA LEU A 254 -24.04 3.57 10.27
C LEU A 254 -23.66 3.22 11.73
N ASN A 255 -22.71 3.93 12.33
CA ASN A 255 -22.40 3.90 13.77
C ASN A 255 -22.76 5.25 14.41
#